data_AF-A0A223B2A3-F1
#
_entry.id   AF-A0A223B2A3-F1
#
_cell.length_a   1.000
_cell.length_b   1.000
_cell.length_c   1.000
_cell.angle_alpha   90.00
_cell.angle_beta   90.00
_cell.angle_gamma   90.00
#
_symmetry.space_group_name_H-M   'P 1'
#
loop_
_entity.id
_entity.type
_entity.pdbx_description
1 polymer ?
#
loop_
_entity_poly.entity_id
_entity_poly.type
_entity_poly.pdbx_seq_one_letter_code
_entity_poly.pdbx_strand_id
1 'polypeptide(L)'
;MYVLRLYLASVIMGLIQSFTQIEMNIFRSIFMTAVSCCIIAIHKTDKRTAAKYASLFLIWQVATSVVVLYINQHSSAAMEDFAAFLLPAISGNCLNLDGGIFYVILGIAFYIFRDDKRNLAFSFCGLTAIHTFCNTTHYLFALLYRVKLVPVIGSELSDALEFFFELGMGPLIGIGESALYVNYSWMMIFSLPIILNYKSQKIRYVRFVKYFFYFYYPSHILLLHFLAV
;
A
#
# COMPACT_ATOMS: atom_id res chain seq x y z
N MET A 1 -14.56 15.53 6.03
CA MET A 1 -14.23 14.18 6.53
C MET A 1 -14.11 13.18 5.38
N TYR A 2 -13.05 13.25 4.58
CA TYR A 2 -12.73 12.24 3.56
C TYR A 2 -11.78 11.18 4.13
N VAL A 3 -10.68 11.64 4.74
CA VAL A 3 -9.68 10.81 5.42
C VAL A 3 -10.31 9.91 6.49
N LEU A 4 -11.20 10.44 7.34
CA LEU A 4 -11.91 9.62 8.34
C LEU A 4 -12.74 8.49 7.72
N ARG A 5 -13.37 8.72 6.55
CA ARG A 5 -14.17 7.68 5.88
C ARG A 5 -13.28 6.58 5.30
N LEU A 6 -12.10 6.95 4.77
CA LEU A 6 -11.10 5.97 4.34
C LEU A 6 -10.60 5.14 5.53
N TYR A 7 -10.32 5.79 6.66
CA TYR A 7 -9.90 5.10 7.88
C TYR A 7 -10.97 4.12 8.39
N LEU A 8 -12.22 4.55 8.50
CA LEU A 8 -13.30 3.66 8.95
C LEU A 8 -13.49 2.49 7.96
N ALA A 9 -13.40 2.75 6.65
CA ALA A 9 -13.48 1.70 5.64
C ALA A 9 -12.29 0.72 5.72
N SER A 10 -11.07 1.20 6.02
CA SER A 10 -9.91 0.32 6.21
C SER A 10 -10.04 -0.54 7.45
N VAL A 11 -10.61 0.00 8.54
CA VAL A 11 -10.87 -0.78 9.77
C VAL A 11 -11.94 -1.84 9.53
N ILE A 12 -13.05 -1.48 8.87
CA ILE A 12 -14.12 -2.42 8.51
C ILE A 12 -13.58 -3.52 7.61
N MET A 13 -12.80 -3.17 6.57
CA MET A 13 -12.16 -4.19 5.74
C MET A 13 -11.20 -5.04 6.57
N GLY A 14 -10.34 -4.47 7.41
CA GLY A 14 -9.44 -5.25 8.27
C GLY A 14 -10.18 -6.26 9.17
N LEU A 15 -11.38 -5.90 9.63
CA LEU A 15 -12.24 -6.83 10.36
C LEU A 15 -12.75 -7.95 9.45
N ILE A 16 -13.23 -7.64 8.25
CA ILE A 16 -13.60 -8.65 7.25
C ILE A 16 -12.41 -9.58 6.93
N GLN A 17 -11.20 -9.04 6.73
CA GLN A 17 -9.98 -9.83 6.46
C GLN A 17 -9.75 -10.86 7.57
N SER A 18 -9.85 -10.43 8.83
CA SER A 18 -9.61 -11.31 9.99
C SER A 18 -10.58 -12.51 10.08
N PHE A 19 -11.76 -12.44 9.44
CA PHE A 19 -12.73 -13.54 9.42
C PHE A 19 -12.74 -14.34 8.12
N THR A 20 -12.32 -13.75 7.01
CA THR A 20 -12.50 -14.32 5.66
C THR A 20 -11.19 -14.71 4.97
N GLN A 21 -10.03 -14.36 5.54
CA GLN A 21 -8.71 -14.54 4.93
C GLN A 21 -8.55 -13.84 3.58
N ILE A 22 -9.42 -12.89 3.26
CA ILE A 22 -9.34 -12.12 2.02
C ILE A 22 -8.28 -11.03 2.20
N GLU A 23 -7.12 -11.19 1.59
CA GLU A 23 -5.98 -10.27 1.70
C GLU A 23 -6.11 -9.01 0.83
N MET A 24 -7.27 -8.33 0.84
CA MET A 24 -7.50 -7.12 0.05
C MET A 24 -8.11 -5.98 0.89
N ASN A 25 -7.30 -4.99 1.26
CA ASN A 25 -7.69 -3.74 1.92
C ASN A 25 -7.05 -2.48 1.32
N ILE A 26 -7.43 -2.17 0.09
CA ILE A 26 -6.97 -0.97 -0.63
C ILE A 26 -7.26 0.36 0.10
N PHE A 27 -8.28 0.38 0.97
CA PHE A 27 -8.62 1.58 1.73
C PHE A 27 -7.48 2.03 2.63
N ARG A 28 -6.68 1.09 3.17
CA ARG A 28 -5.51 1.41 4.00
C ARG A 28 -4.43 2.12 3.16
N SER A 29 -4.13 1.62 1.96
CA SER A 29 -3.17 2.24 1.04
C SER A 29 -3.61 3.65 0.59
N ILE A 30 -4.91 3.83 0.28
CA ILE A 30 -5.46 5.14 -0.08
C ILE A 30 -5.48 6.09 1.13
N PHE A 31 -5.79 5.58 2.33
CA PHE A 31 -5.73 6.35 3.58
C PHE A 31 -4.31 6.88 3.84
N MET A 32 -3.29 6.02 3.72
CA MET A 32 -1.88 6.38 3.88
C MET A 32 -1.41 7.39 2.83
N THR A 33 -1.88 7.24 1.60
CA THR A 33 -1.68 8.23 0.54
C THR A 33 -2.29 9.57 0.92
N ALA A 34 -3.55 9.58 1.38
CA ALA A 34 -4.26 10.80 1.74
C ALA A 34 -3.59 11.55 2.90
N VAL A 35 -3.14 10.83 3.95
CA VAL A 35 -2.40 11.42 5.07
C VAL A 35 -1.08 12.02 4.59
N SER A 36 -0.32 11.29 3.77
CA SER A 36 0.92 11.79 3.17
C SER A 36 0.70 13.05 2.33
N CYS A 37 -0.33 13.06 1.49
CA CYS A 37 -0.72 14.23 0.69
C CYS A 37 -1.14 15.42 1.56
N CYS A 38 -1.82 15.20 2.69
CA CYS A 38 -2.13 16.24 3.67
C CYS A 38 -0.86 16.85 4.28
N ILE A 39 0.12 16.02 4.66
CA ILE A 39 1.42 16.49 5.19
C ILE A 39 2.15 17.32 4.12
N ILE A 40 2.20 16.85 2.88
CA ILE A 40 2.79 17.59 1.74
C ILE A 40 2.04 18.90 1.47
N ALA A 41 0.71 18.92 1.61
CA ALA A 41 -0.08 20.13 1.47
C ALA A 41 0.30 21.18 2.54
N ILE A 42 0.43 20.76 3.80
CA ILE A 42 0.89 21.63 4.89
C ILE A 42 2.33 22.10 4.63
N HIS A 43 3.20 21.24 4.08
CA HIS A 43 4.59 21.62 3.77
C HIS A 43 4.68 22.80 2.81
N LYS A 44 3.72 22.93 1.88
CA LYS A 44 3.66 24.06 0.95
C LYS A 44 3.33 25.40 1.63
N THR A 45 2.68 25.38 2.81
CA THR A 45 2.30 26.59 3.54
C THR A 45 3.18 26.85 4.76
N ASP A 46 3.50 25.80 5.52
CA ASP A 46 4.30 25.86 6.74
C ASP A 46 5.19 24.63 6.88
N LYS A 47 6.48 24.81 6.55
CA LYS A 47 7.49 23.75 6.58
C LYS A 47 7.73 23.20 7.99
N ARG A 48 7.67 24.05 9.02
CA ARG A 48 7.97 23.64 10.41
C ARG A 48 6.83 22.79 10.96
N THR A 49 5.59 23.20 10.71
CA THR A 49 4.40 22.45 11.11
C THR A 49 4.30 21.13 10.34
N ALA A 50 4.61 21.13 9.05
CA ALA A 50 4.68 19.89 8.26
C ALA A 50 5.74 18.92 8.77
N ALA A 51 6.94 19.41 9.09
CA ALA A 51 8.00 18.58 9.67
C ALA A 51 7.56 17.96 11.01
N LYS A 52 6.91 18.75 11.89
CA LYS A 52 6.35 18.24 13.14
C LYS A 52 5.33 17.11 12.90
N TYR A 53 4.39 17.28 11.98
CA TYR A 53 3.39 16.25 11.68
C TYR A 53 4.00 15.03 10.99
N ALA A 54 4.97 15.22 10.10
CA ALA A 54 5.71 14.13 9.47
C ALA A 54 6.48 13.31 10.52
N SER A 55 7.20 13.97 11.43
CA SER A 55 7.93 13.32 12.52
C SER A 55 6.98 12.57 13.46
N LEU A 56 5.87 13.21 13.87
CA LEU A 56 4.87 12.55 14.72
C LEU A 56 4.27 11.33 14.02
N PHE A 57 3.95 11.44 12.73
CA PHE A 57 3.44 10.33 11.94
C PHE A 57 4.45 9.20 11.84
N LEU A 58 5.73 9.48 11.55
CA LEU A 58 6.78 8.46 11.48
C LEU A 58 7.01 7.78 12.83
N ILE A 59 7.06 8.54 13.92
CA ILE A 59 7.16 7.98 15.28
C ILE A 59 5.97 7.08 15.58
N TRP A 60 4.76 7.50 15.21
CA TRP A 60 3.55 6.70 15.35
C TRP A 60 3.62 5.40 14.53
N GLN A 61 4.07 5.48 13.27
CA GLN A 61 4.25 4.29 12.42
C GLN A 61 5.23 3.31 13.06
N VAL A 62 6.42 3.75 13.46
CA VAL A 62 7.43 2.87 14.07
C VAL A 62 6.92 2.27 15.39
N ALA A 63 6.37 3.10 16.28
CA ALA A 63 5.88 2.64 17.58
C ALA A 63 4.77 1.60 17.42
N THR A 64 3.80 1.84 16.54
CA THR A 64 2.71 0.89 16.31
C THR A 64 3.16 -0.34 15.55
N SER A 65 4.13 -0.25 14.64
CA SER A 65 4.71 -1.43 13.97
C SER A 65 5.39 -2.36 14.98
N VAL A 66 6.15 -1.82 15.94
CA VAL A 66 6.76 -2.62 17.02
C VAL A 66 5.69 -3.35 17.84
N VAL A 67 4.61 -2.65 18.21
CA VAL A 67 3.50 -3.25 18.96
C VAL A 67 2.80 -4.36 18.15
N VAL A 68 2.49 -4.11 16.87
CA VAL A 68 1.85 -5.09 15.99
C VAL A 68 2.72 -6.33 15.83
N LEU A 69 4.01 -6.16 15.50
CA LEU A 69 4.93 -7.28 15.30
C LEU A 69 5.10 -8.10 16.59
N TYR A 70 5.23 -7.42 17.74
CA TYR A 70 5.32 -8.09 19.04
C TYR A 70 4.06 -8.92 19.35
N ILE A 71 2.88 -8.35 19.13
CA ILE A 71 1.61 -9.06 19.35
C ILE A 71 1.50 -10.24 18.39
N ASN A 72 1.82 -10.04 17.11
CA ASN A 72 1.72 -11.09 16.10
C ASN A 72 2.60 -12.30 16.47
N GLN A 73 3.86 -12.05 16.86
CA GLN A 73 4.81 -13.10 17.26
C GLN A 73 4.35 -13.92 18.49
N HIS A 74 3.56 -13.33 19.39
CA HIS A 74 3.08 -13.99 20.62
C HIS A 74 1.60 -14.39 20.55
N SER A 75 0.95 -14.21 19.41
CA SER A 75 -0.45 -14.57 19.22
C SER A 75 -0.61 -16.07 19.00
N SER A 76 -1.77 -16.60 19.39
CA SER A 76 -2.15 -17.96 19.01
C SER A 76 -2.49 -18.01 17.52
N ALA A 77 -2.41 -19.19 16.90
CA ALA A 77 -2.75 -19.38 15.49
C ALA A 77 -4.17 -18.88 15.14
N ALA A 78 -5.12 -18.90 16.08
CA ALA A 78 -6.47 -18.38 15.87
C ALA A 78 -6.57 -16.83 15.88
N MET A 79 -5.54 -16.14 16.36
CA MET A 79 -5.50 -14.68 16.49
C MET A 79 -4.47 -14.03 15.56
N GLU A 80 -3.70 -14.83 14.83
CA GLU A 80 -2.63 -14.38 13.93
C GLU A 80 -3.18 -13.41 12.87
N ASP A 81 -4.27 -13.77 12.18
CA ASP A 81 -4.87 -12.92 11.14
C ASP A 81 -5.51 -11.65 11.71
N PHE A 82 -6.05 -11.75 12.93
CA PHE A 82 -6.54 -10.59 13.66
C PHE A 82 -5.38 -9.62 13.94
N ALA A 83 -4.24 -10.14 14.41
CA ALA A 83 -3.05 -9.36 14.67
C ALA A 83 -2.42 -8.80 13.39
N ALA A 84 -2.39 -9.58 12.32
CA ALA A 84 -1.74 -9.25 11.05
C ALA A 84 -2.54 -8.27 10.18
N PHE A 85 -3.88 -8.27 10.27
CA PHE A 85 -4.73 -7.43 9.41
C PHE A 85 -5.49 -6.33 10.15
N LEU A 86 -6.11 -6.65 11.29
CA LEU A 86 -6.94 -5.67 12.00
C LEU A 86 -6.11 -4.67 12.80
N LEU A 87 -5.05 -5.10 13.49
CA LEU A 87 -4.22 -4.17 14.28
C LEU A 87 -3.52 -3.11 13.40
N PRO A 88 -2.92 -3.44 12.23
CA PRO A 88 -2.46 -2.42 11.29
C PRO A 88 -3.57 -1.49 10.81
N ALA A 89 -4.78 -2.00 10.58
CA ALA A 89 -5.90 -1.18 10.14
C ALA A 89 -6.37 -0.18 11.21
N ILE A 90 -6.48 -0.62 12.47
CA ILE A 90 -6.88 0.24 13.60
C ILE A 90 -5.82 1.31 13.87
N SER A 91 -4.55 0.93 13.85
CA SER A 91 -3.44 1.86 14.07
C SER A 91 -3.16 2.78 12.87
N GLY A 92 -3.72 2.46 11.69
CA GLY A 92 -3.40 3.16 10.44
C GLY A 92 -1.94 2.96 10.04
N ASN A 93 -1.41 1.77 10.25
CA ASN A 93 -0.01 1.41 10.03
C ASN A 93 0.26 0.97 8.58
N CYS A 94 1.51 1.09 8.12
CA CYS A 94 1.96 0.69 6.78
C CYS A 94 2.29 -0.80 6.64
N LEU A 95 2.26 -1.58 7.72
CA LEU A 95 2.42 -3.03 7.65
C LEU A 95 1.32 -3.66 6.80
N ASN A 96 1.73 -4.65 5.98
CA ASN A 96 0.86 -5.46 5.13
C ASN A 96 -0.05 -4.64 4.19
N LEU A 97 0.36 -3.46 3.75
CA LEU A 97 -0.42 -2.67 2.78
C LEU A 97 -0.65 -3.46 1.49
N ASP A 98 -1.84 -3.35 0.91
CA ASP A 98 -2.13 -3.87 -0.43
C ASP A 98 -1.13 -3.28 -1.42
N GLY A 99 -0.22 -4.14 -1.87
CA GLY A 99 0.89 -3.81 -2.78
C GLY A 99 1.96 -2.88 -2.20
N GLY A 100 2.06 -2.80 -0.88
CA GLY A 100 3.15 -2.11 -0.18
C GLY A 100 3.14 -0.59 -0.27
N ILE A 101 4.23 0.01 0.22
CA ILE A 101 4.48 1.46 0.17
C ILE A 101 4.56 1.97 -1.29
N PHE A 102 4.86 1.11 -2.26
CA PHE A 102 4.87 1.44 -3.69
C PHE A 102 3.59 2.16 -4.13
N TYR A 103 2.40 1.63 -3.82
CA TYR A 103 1.15 2.28 -4.20
C TYR A 103 0.90 3.59 -3.45
N VAL A 104 1.46 3.77 -2.25
CA VAL A 104 1.44 5.04 -1.52
C VAL A 104 2.29 6.08 -2.24
N ILE A 105 3.49 5.70 -2.70
CA ILE A 105 4.38 6.56 -3.50
C ILE A 105 3.71 6.93 -4.83
N LEU A 106 3.08 5.97 -5.50
CA LEU A 106 2.33 6.20 -6.74
C LEU A 106 1.20 7.22 -6.53
N GLY A 107 0.45 7.08 -5.44
CA GLY A 107 -0.60 8.03 -5.06
C GLY A 107 -0.06 9.43 -4.72
N ILE A 108 1.11 9.52 -4.08
CA ILE A 108 1.81 10.80 -3.85
C ILE A 108 2.24 11.42 -5.19
N ALA A 109 2.79 10.63 -6.12
CA ALA A 109 3.18 11.11 -7.44
C ALA A 109 1.98 11.69 -8.20
N PHE A 110 0.82 11.04 -8.14
CA PHE A 110 -0.43 11.59 -8.66
C PHE A 110 -0.77 12.93 -8.04
N TYR A 111 -0.64 13.09 -6.72
CA TYR A 111 -0.93 14.35 -6.05
C TYR A 111 0.04 15.48 -6.42
N ILE A 112 1.33 15.18 -6.56
CA ILE A 112 2.39 16.15 -6.91
C ILE A 112 2.23 16.61 -8.36
N PHE A 113 2.05 15.68 -9.30
CA PHE A 113 2.04 15.95 -10.74
C PHE A 113 0.63 16.07 -11.35
N ARG A 114 -0.43 16.14 -10.54
CA ARG A 114 -1.83 16.22 -11.01
C ARG A 114 -2.10 17.31 -12.06
N ASP A 115 -1.35 18.41 -12.01
CA ASP A 115 -1.54 19.57 -12.87
C ASP A 115 -0.66 19.51 -14.13
N ASP A 116 0.33 18.60 -14.18
CA ASP A 116 1.26 18.43 -15.29
C ASP A 116 1.19 17.01 -15.87
N LYS A 117 0.48 16.89 -17.00
CA LYS A 117 0.27 15.63 -17.70
C LYS A 117 1.56 14.92 -18.12
N ARG A 118 2.61 15.67 -18.47
CA ARG A 118 3.87 15.07 -18.94
C ARG A 118 4.61 14.46 -17.76
N ASN A 119 4.77 15.22 -16.68
CA ASN A 119 5.43 14.73 -15.48
C ASN A 119 4.62 13.61 -14.79
N LEU A 120 3.29 13.66 -14.86
CA LEU A 120 2.42 12.58 -14.41
C LEU A 120 2.64 11.30 -15.22
N ALA A 121 2.70 11.41 -16.55
CA ALA A 121 2.96 10.26 -17.42
C ALA A 121 4.36 9.67 -17.19
N PHE A 122 5.41 10.50 -17.14
CA PHE A 122 6.77 10.03 -16.90
C PHE A 122 6.93 9.37 -15.52
N SER A 123 6.38 9.97 -14.47
CA SER A 123 6.43 9.38 -13.12
C SER A 123 5.65 8.06 -13.05
N PHE A 124 4.45 8.00 -13.63
CA PHE A 124 3.64 6.78 -13.66
C PHE A 124 4.33 5.64 -14.43
N CYS A 125 4.81 5.92 -15.65
CA CYS A 125 5.52 4.93 -16.46
C CYS A 125 6.82 4.48 -15.79
N GLY A 126 7.60 5.42 -15.23
CA GLY A 126 8.85 5.13 -14.54
C GLY A 126 8.63 4.24 -13.31
N LEU A 127 7.69 4.60 -12.43
CA LEU A 127 7.35 3.79 -11.26
C LEU A 127 6.82 2.40 -11.66
N THR A 128 5.96 2.32 -12.68
CA THR A 128 5.43 1.04 -13.17
C THR A 128 6.54 0.15 -13.74
N ALA A 129 7.46 0.73 -14.51
CA ALA A 129 8.60 0.01 -15.08
C ALA A 129 9.54 -0.50 -13.98
N ILE A 130 9.85 0.31 -12.97
CA ILE A 130 10.66 -0.09 -11.81
C ILE A 130 9.98 -1.24 -11.08
N HIS A 131 8.68 -1.11 -10.77
CA HIS A 131 7.94 -2.14 -10.05
C HIS A 131 7.89 -3.46 -10.82
N THR A 132 7.61 -3.39 -12.12
CA THR A 132 7.61 -4.56 -13.02
C THR A 132 8.99 -5.21 -13.07
N PHE A 133 10.05 -4.42 -13.20
CA PHE A 133 11.42 -4.92 -13.23
C PHE A 133 11.78 -5.64 -11.94
N CYS A 134 11.48 -5.03 -10.78
CA CYS A 134 11.72 -5.65 -9.48
C CYS A 134 10.94 -6.96 -9.31
N ASN A 135 9.68 -7.03 -9.74
CA ASN A 135 8.86 -8.23 -9.56
C ASN A 135 9.14 -9.33 -10.61
N THR A 136 9.55 -9.00 -11.83
CA THR A 136 9.78 -10.00 -12.88
C THR A 136 11.19 -10.60 -12.84
N THR A 137 12.15 -9.90 -12.22
CA THR A 137 13.55 -10.34 -12.23
C THR A 137 13.94 -11.05 -10.93
N HIS A 138 14.82 -12.06 -11.04
CA HIS A 138 15.40 -12.72 -9.87
C HIS A 138 16.47 -11.89 -9.15
N TYR A 139 16.71 -10.64 -9.58
CA TYR A 139 17.78 -9.81 -9.01
C TYR A 139 17.60 -9.55 -7.52
N LEU A 140 16.35 -9.41 -7.06
CA LEU A 140 16.05 -9.25 -5.64
C LEU A 140 16.52 -10.45 -4.83
N PHE A 141 16.09 -11.66 -5.19
CA PHE A 141 16.51 -12.87 -4.49
C PHE A 141 18.01 -13.15 -4.62
N ALA A 142 18.61 -12.85 -5.78
CA ALA A 142 20.05 -12.96 -5.95
C ALA A 142 20.82 -12.00 -5.03
N LEU A 143 20.31 -10.78 -4.83
CA LEU A 143 20.87 -9.81 -3.89
C LEU A 143 20.76 -10.31 -2.44
N LEU A 144 19.56 -10.71 -2.01
CA LEU A 144 19.31 -11.24 -0.66
C LEU A 144 20.21 -12.44 -0.36
N TYR A 145 20.30 -13.39 -1.30
CA TYR A 145 21.18 -14.55 -1.17
C TYR A 145 22.65 -14.16 -1.03
N ARG A 146 23.14 -13.19 -1.82
CA ARG A 146 24.53 -12.71 -1.69
C ARG A 146 24.80 -12.03 -0.36
N VAL A 147 23.84 -11.26 0.16
CA VAL A 147 23.95 -10.64 1.49
C VAL A 147 24.00 -11.72 2.57
N LYS A 148 23.18 -12.78 2.43
CA LYS A 148 23.15 -13.92 3.35
C LYS A 148 24.51 -14.65 3.47
N LEU A 149 25.33 -14.62 2.42
CA LEU A 149 26.67 -15.24 2.42
C LEU A 149 27.73 -14.45 3.22
N VAL A 150 27.44 -13.22 3.65
CA VAL A 150 28.38 -12.43 4.45
C VAL A 150 28.54 -13.08 5.83
N PRO A 151 29.77 -13.40 6.27
CA PRO A 151 30.00 -14.03 7.58
C PRO A 151 29.44 -13.19 8.73
N VAL A 152 28.99 -13.86 9.79
CA VAL A 152 28.54 -13.28 11.07
C VAL A 152 27.22 -12.51 11.03
N ILE A 153 27.02 -11.61 10.08
CA ILE A 153 25.87 -10.68 10.05
C ILE A 153 24.93 -10.92 8.85
N GLY A 154 25.37 -11.69 7.85
CA GLY A 154 24.67 -11.82 6.57
C GLY A 154 23.23 -12.33 6.66
N SER A 155 22.96 -13.30 7.54
CA SER A 155 21.60 -13.86 7.72
C SER A 155 20.62 -12.80 8.22
N GLU A 156 20.92 -12.19 9.36
CA GLU A 156 20.05 -11.16 9.98
C GLU A 156 19.85 -9.96 9.06
N LEU A 157 20.90 -9.56 8.34
CA LEU A 157 20.82 -8.46 7.38
C LEU A 157 19.96 -8.82 6.16
N SER A 158 20.06 -10.06 5.67
CA SER A 158 19.23 -10.55 4.57
C SER A 158 17.75 -10.54 4.97
N ASP A 159 17.43 -11.07 6.15
CA ASP A 159 16.05 -11.17 6.63
C ASP A 159 15.46 -9.77 6.89
N ALA A 160 16.26 -8.84 7.44
CA ALA A 160 15.86 -7.44 7.59
C ALA A 160 15.60 -6.76 6.24
N LEU A 161 16.46 -6.99 5.23
CA LEU A 161 16.25 -6.46 3.89
C LEU A 161 14.99 -7.03 3.25
N GLU A 162 14.76 -8.33 3.37
CA GLU A 162 13.56 -9.01 2.88
C GLU A 162 12.29 -8.36 3.43
N PHE A 163 12.24 -8.14 4.76
CA PHE A 163 11.15 -7.41 5.41
C PHE A 163 10.94 -5.99 4.83
N PHE A 164 12.01 -5.23 4.58
CA PHE A 164 11.89 -3.90 3.98
C PHE A 164 11.40 -3.95 2.53
N PHE A 165 11.80 -4.98 1.77
CA PHE A 165 11.29 -5.19 0.41
C PHE A 165 9.81 -5.57 0.42
N GLU A 166 9.37 -6.44 1.33
CA GLU A 166 7.95 -6.78 1.53
C GLU A 166 7.13 -5.55 1.89
N LEU A 167 7.60 -4.75 2.85
CA LEU A 167 6.95 -3.51 3.23
C LEU A 167 6.84 -2.53 2.04
N GLY A 168 7.88 -2.50 1.20
CA GLY A 168 7.97 -1.64 0.04
C GLY A 168 7.06 -2.05 -1.12
N MET A 169 7.08 -3.34 -1.47
CA MET A 169 6.56 -3.87 -2.74
C MET A 169 5.30 -4.74 -2.56
N GLY A 170 4.95 -5.06 -1.32
CA GLY A 170 3.95 -6.09 -1.01
C GLY A 170 4.60 -7.49 -0.96
N PRO A 171 3.78 -8.56 -0.90
CA PRO A 171 4.27 -9.93 -0.80
C PRO A 171 5.28 -10.27 -1.90
N LEU A 172 6.42 -10.89 -1.54
CA LEU A 172 7.46 -11.28 -2.52
C LEU A 172 7.14 -12.58 -3.27
N ILE A 173 5.96 -13.16 -3.01
CA ILE A 173 5.46 -14.36 -3.69
C ILE A 173 5.32 -14.07 -5.18
N GLY A 174 5.91 -14.93 -6.01
CA GLY A 174 5.88 -14.79 -7.47
C GLY A 174 6.96 -13.85 -8.03
N ILE A 175 7.87 -13.31 -7.21
CA ILE A 175 8.98 -12.51 -7.73
C ILE A 175 9.94 -13.37 -8.56
N GLY A 176 10.35 -12.85 -9.72
CA GLY A 176 11.17 -13.58 -10.69
C GLY A 176 10.36 -14.49 -11.60
N GLU A 177 9.05 -14.63 -11.38
CA GLU A 177 8.20 -15.42 -12.26
C GLU A 177 7.75 -14.63 -13.50
N SER A 178 7.11 -15.34 -14.44
CA SER A 178 6.75 -14.78 -15.75
C SER A 178 5.89 -13.52 -15.65
N ALA A 179 6.31 -12.46 -16.33
CA ALA A 179 5.53 -11.23 -16.52
C ALA A 179 4.16 -11.46 -17.18
N LEU A 180 4.01 -12.54 -17.96
CA LEU A 180 2.78 -12.79 -18.71
C LEU A 180 1.75 -13.59 -17.91
N TYR A 181 2.18 -14.43 -16.96
CA TYR A 181 1.32 -15.40 -16.28
C TYR A 181 1.18 -15.15 -14.77
N VAL A 182 2.07 -14.36 -14.19
CA VAL A 182 2.13 -14.17 -12.73
C VAL A 182 2.23 -12.68 -12.41
N ASN A 183 3.21 -12.01 -13.01
CA ASN A 183 3.52 -10.61 -12.70
C ASN A 183 2.83 -9.62 -13.63
N TYR A 184 1.55 -9.33 -13.38
CA TYR A 184 0.72 -8.44 -14.21
C TYR A 184 0.96 -6.93 -14.00
N SER A 185 1.98 -6.55 -13.22
CA SER A 185 2.24 -5.15 -12.85
C SER A 185 2.44 -4.22 -14.05
N TRP A 186 3.00 -4.72 -15.16
CA TRP A 186 3.23 -3.94 -16.37
C TRP A 186 1.94 -3.45 -17.03
N MET A 187 0.83 -4.16 -16.82
CA MET A 187 -0.47 -3.82 -17.41
C MET A 187 -1.04 -2.51 -16.86
N MET A 188 -0.52 -2.01 -15.72
CA MET A 188 -0.90 -0.73 -15.15
C MET A 188 -0.72 0.43 -16.15
N ILE A 189 0.24 0.34 -17.08
CA ILE A 189 0.47 1.35 -18.13
C ILE A 189 -0.80 1.62 -18.94
N PHE A 190 -1.66 0.63 -19.16
CA PHE A 190 -2.91 0.80 -19.91
C PHE A 190 -3.95 1.65 -19.19
N SER A 191 -3.79 1.93 -17.89
CA SER A 191 -4.63 2.90 -17.18
C SER A 191 -4.24 4.35 -17.46
N LEU A 192 -3.05 4.60 -18.02
CA LEU A 192 -2.53 5.95 -18.25
C LEU A 192 -3.44 6.82 -19.15
N PRO A 193 -4.02 6.32 -20.26
CA PRO A 193 -4.96 7.11 -21.05
C PRO A 193 -6.16 7.61 -20.23
N ILE A 194 -6.67 6.79 -19.29
CA ILE A 194 -7.78 7.15 -18.42
C ILE A 194 -7.33 8.23 -17.43
N ILE A 195 -6.16 8.04 -16.82
CA ILE A 195 -5.57 8.99 -15.86
C ILE A 195 -5.33 10.36 -16.51
N LEU A 196 -4.74 10.42 -17.72
CA LEU A 196 -4.41 11.67 -18.41
C LEU A 196 -5.63 12.43 -18.96
N ASN A 197 -6.73 11.71 -19.18
CA ASN A 197 -8.01 12.29 -19.61
C ASN A 197 -8.93 12.64 -18.44
N TYR A 198 -8.54 12.29 -17.20
CA TYR A 198 -9.29 12.68 -16.03
C TYR A 198 -9.31 14.21 -15.89
N LYS A 199 -10.48 14.80 -16.15
CA LYS A 199 -10.72 16.22 -15.90
C LYS A 199 -11.24 16.37 -14.47
N SER A 200 -10.54 17.14 -13.65
CA SER A 200 -11.02 17.59 -12.34
C SER A 200 -12.19 18.55 -12.51
N GLN A 201 -13.33 18.05 -12.97
CA GLN A 201 -14.57 18.81 -12.92
C GLN A 201 -15.13 18.67 -11.51
N LYS A 202 -15.60 19.78 -10.94
CA LYS A 202 -16.41 19.79 -9.72
C LYS A 202 -17.78 19.16 -10.04
N ILE A 203 -17.79 17.85 -10.27
CA ILE A 203 -19.04 17.11 -10.44
C ILE A 203 -19.73 17.18 -9.08
N ARG A 204 -20.92 17.78 -9.04
CA ARG A 204 -21.80 17.77 -7.88
C ARG A 204 -22.29 16.33 -7.71
N TYR A 205 -21.49 15.50 -7.06
CA TYR A 205 -21.82 14.10 -6.84
C TYR A 205 -23.15 13.98 -6.11
N VAL A 206 -24.08 13.21 -6.69
CA VAL A 206 -25.24 12.71 -5.97
C VAL A 206 -24.72 11.93 -4.76
N ARG A 207 -25.33 12.13 -3.58
CA ARG A 207 -24.87 11.57 -2.29
C ARG A 207 -24.56 10.06 -2.40
N PHE A 208 -25.32 9.32 -3.21
CA PHE A 208 -25.13 7.90 -3.54
C PHE A 208 -23.76 7.55 -4.15
N VAL A 209 -23.31 8.27 -5.18
CA VAL A 209 -22.04 7.98 -5.88
C VAL A 209 -20.82 8.15 -4.96
N LYS A 210 -20.94 9.06 -3.98
CA LYS A 210 -19.90 9.32 -2.98
C LYS A 210 -19.64 8.16 -2.03
N TYR A 211 -20.63 7.29 -1.82
CA TYR A 211 -20.53 6.11 -0.96
C TYR A 211 -20.45 4.80 -1.76
N PHE A 212 -20.78 4.82 -3.05
CA PHE A 212 -20.76 3.64 -3.92
C PHE A 212 -19.43 2.88 -3.83
N PHE A 213 -18.29 3.56 -3.95
CA PHE A 213 -16.97 2.90 -3.84
C PHE A 213 -16.77 2.17 -2.51
N TYR A 214 -17.20 2.78 -1.40
CA TYR A 214 -17.02 2.23 -0.06
C TYR A 214 -17.85 0.97 0.20
N PHE A 215 -18.99 0.83 -0.48
CA PHE A 215 -19.86 -0.33 -0.38
C PHE A 215 -19.53 -1.37 -1.46
N TYR A 216 -19.41 -0.93 -2.71
CA TYR A 216 -19.11 -1.78 -3.85
C TYR A 216 -17.81 -2.55 -3.66
N TYR A 217 -16.74 -1.90 -3.17
CA TYR A 217 -15.44 -2.56 -3.02
C TYR A 217 -15.48 -3.80 -2.10
N PRO A 218 -15.93 -3.70 -0.84
CA PRO A 218 -16.12 -4.89 0.00
C PRO A 218 -17.08 -5.92 -0.60
N SER A 219 -18.22 -5.46 -1.14
CA SER A 219 -19.29 -6.36 -1.59
C SER A 219 -18.90 -7.21 -2.80
N HIS A 220 -18.25 -6.64 -3.81
CA HIS A 220 -17.87 -7.43 -5.00
C HIS A 220 -16.73 -8.41 -4.69
N ILE A 221 -15.82 -8.06 -3.80
CA ILE A 221 -14.75 -8.96 -3.34
C ILE A 221 -15.34 -10.15 -2.60
N LEU A 222 -16.27 -9.90 -1.66
CA LEU A 222 -16.97 -10.96 -0.95
C LEU A 222 -17.77 -11.85 -1.90
N LEU A 223 -18.47 -11.26 -2.87
CA LEU A 223 -19.19 -12.00 -3.91
C LEU A 223 -18.25 -12.93 -4.68
N LEU A 224 -17.11 -12.42 -5.15
CA LEU A 224 -16.13 -13.23 -5.89
C LEU A 224 -15.54 -14.34 -5.03
N HIS A 225 -15.23 -14.06 -3.75
CA HIS A 225 -14.75 -15.06 -2.82
C HIS A 225 -15.78 -16.19 -2.63
N PHE A 226 -17.05 -15.86 -2.40
CA PHE A 226 -18.10 -16.88 -2.27
C PHE A 226 -18.41 -17.64 -3.56
N LEU A 227 -18.13 -17.05 -4.73
CA LEU A 227 -18.28 -17.74 -6.03
C LEU A 227 -17.09 -18.66 -6.35
N ALA A 228 -15.93 -18.42 -5.74
CA ALA A 228 -14.72 -19.21 -5.96
C ALA A 228 -14.63 -20.45 -5.05
N VAL A 229 -15.42 -20.51 -3.98
CA VAL A 229 -15.57 -21.65 -3.06
C VAL A 229 -16.69 -22.57 -3.55
#